data_AF-A0A485J919-F1
#
_entry.id   AF-A0A485J919-F1
#
_cell.length_a   1.000
_cell.length_b   1.000
_cell.length_c   1.000
_cell.angle_alpha   90.00
_cell.angle_beta   90.00
_cell.angle_gamma   90.00
#
_symmetry.space_group_name_H-M   'P 1'
#
loop_
_entity.id
_entity.type
_entity.pdbx_description
1 polymer ?
#
loop_
_entity_poly.entity_id
_entity_poly.type
_entity_poly.pdbx_seq_one_letter_code
_entity_poly.pdbx_strand_id
1 'polypeptide(L)'
;MLKPDNLPVTFGKNDVEIIARETLYRGFFSLDLYRFRHRLFNGQMSHEVRREIFERGHAAVLLPFDPVRDEVVLIEQIRIAAYDTSETPWLLEMVAG
;
A
#
# COMPACT_ATOMS: atom_id res chain seq x y z
N MET A 1 -16.41 15.18 17.52
CA MET A 1 -16.07 13.77 17.25
C MET A 1 -14.80 13.47 18.03
N LEU A 2 -14.91 12.68 19.10
CA LEU A 2 -13.82 12.36 20.03
C LEU A 2 -12.75 11.53 19.30
N LYS A 3 -11.47 11.87 19.46
CA LYS A 3 -10.35 11.07 18.92
C LYS A 3 -10.34 9.70 19.64
N PRO A 4 -10.04 8.59 18.95
CA PRO A 4 -9.73 7.34 19.64
C PRO A 4 -8.39 7.52 20.38
N ASP A 5 -8.45 7.53 21.72
CA ASP A 5 -7.33 7.83 22.64
C ASP A 5 -6.23 6.74 22.71
N ASN A 6 -6.10 5.85 21.72
CA ASN A 6 -5.23 4.68 21.84
C ASN A 6 -4.42 4.32 20.59
N LEU A 7 -4.04 5.33 19.78
CA LEU A 7 -3.06 5.12 18.72
C LEU A 7 -1.66 5.46 19.24
N PRO A 8 -0.63 4.63 18.99
CA PRO A 8 0.74 4.89 19.42
C PRO A 8 1.44 5.98 18.56
N VAL A 9 0.69 7.00 18.10
CA VAL A 9 1.17 8.09 17.26
C VAL A 9 0.59 9.43 17.71
N THR A 10 1.40 10.48 17.64
CA THR A 10 1.05 11.83 18.12
C THR A 10 0.36 12.69 17.06
N PHE A 11 0.73 12.55 15.79
CA PHE A 11 0.21 13.36 14.68
C PHE A 11 -1.01 12.71 14.02
N GLY A 12 -1.92 13.54 13.52
CA GLY A 12 -3.13 13.12 12.81
C GLY A 12 -3.26 13.75 11.42
N LYS A 13 -4.40 13.54 10.78
CA LYS A 13 -4.67 14.06 9.43
C LYS A 13 -4.53 15.59 9.31
N ASN A 14 -4.88 16.32 10.38
CA ASN A 14 -4.79 17.79 10.41
C ASN A 14 -3.35 18.31 10.48
N ASP A 15 -2.37 17.43 10.72
CA ASP A 15 -0.94 17.75 10.68
C ASP A 15 -0.35 17.63 9.27
N VAL A 16 -1.18 17.33 8.27
CA VAL A 16 -0.78 17.23 6.86
C VAL A 16 -1.60 18.23 6.04
N GLU A 17 -0.90 19.02 5.23
CA GLU A 17 -1.49 19.95 4.29
C GLU A 17 -1.25 19.44 2.87
N ILE A 18 -2.32 19.10 2.16
CA ILE A 18 -2.24 18.72 0.74
C ILE A 18 -2.24 19.99 -0.10
N ILE A 19 -1.16 20.21 -0.86
CA ILE A 19 -1.02 21.34 -1.78
C ILE A 19 -1.65 21.00 -3.12
N ALA A 20 -1.35 19.82 -3.67
CA ALA A 20 -1.91 19.37 -4.94
C ALA A 20 -1.90 17.85 -5.07
N ARG A 21 -2.79 17.35 -5.92
CA ARG A 21 -2.80 15.97 -6.43
C ARG A 21 -2.97 16.05 -7.94
N GLU A 22 -2.07 15.40 -8.66
CA GLU A 22 -2.05 15.40 -10.11
C GLU A 22 -1.92 13.96 -10.60
N THR A 23 -2.85 13.51 -11.45
CA THR A 23 -2.73 12.20 -12.08
C THR A 23 -1.69 12.28 -13.19
N LEU A 24 -0.57 11.58 -13.02
CA LEU A 24 0.50 11.49 -14.01
C LEU A 24 0.21 10.45 -15.08
N TYR A 25 -0.48 9.37 -14.68
CA TYR A 25 -0.89 8.29 -15.58
C TYR A 25 -2.20 7.67 -15.12
N ARG A 26 -3.05 7.31 -16.08
CA ARG A 26 -4.34 6.65 -15.85
C ARG A 26 -4.60 5.55 -16.88
N GLY A 27 -4.42 4.31 -16.46
CA GLY A 27 -4.78 3.11 -17.20
C GLY A 27 -5.62 2.17 -16.33
N PHE A 28 -5.30 0.86 -16.34
CA PHE A 28 -5.89 -0.09 -15.38
C PHE A 28 -5.55 0.30 -13.93
N PHE A 29 -4.32 0.76 -13.70
CA PHE A 29 -3.89 1.41 -12.47
C PHE A 29 -3.67 2.92 -12.67
N SER A 30 -3.60 3.67 -11.58
CA SER A 30 -3.29 5.11 -11.59
C SER A 30 -1.98 5.41 -10.89
N LEU A 31 -1.24 6.39 -11.44
CA LEU A 31 -0.09 7.00 -10.78
C LEU A 31 -0.42 8.47 -10.52
N ASP A 32 -0.42 8.87 -9.24
CA ASP A 32 -0.72 10.24 -8.83
C ASP A 32 0.50 10.88 -8.16
N LEU A 33 0.82 12.12 -8.56
CA LEU A 33 1.78 12.97 -7.87
C LEU A 33 1.08 13.75 -6.76
N TYR A 34 1.48 13.50 -5.53
CA TYR A 34 1.07 14.25 -4.35
C TYR A 34 2.13 15.30 -4.02
N ARG A 35 1.67 16.54 -3.82
CA ARG A 35 2.47 17.63 -3.26
C ARG A 35 1.85 18.03 -1.95
N PHE A 36 2.62 17.96 -0.86
CA PHE A 36 2.10 18.18 0.49
C PHE A 36 3.17 18.69 1.44
N ARG A 37 2.73 19.21 2.59
CA ARG A 37 3.57 19.53 3.74
C ARG A 37 3.04 18.79 4.96
N HIS A 38 3.88 18.57 5.96
CA HIS A 38 3.47 17.92 7.20
C HIS A 38 4.13 18.55 8.42
N ARG A 39 3.53 18.35 9.59
CA ARG A 39 4.10 18.78 10.88
C ARG A 39 5.35 17.97 11.19
N LEU A 40 6.41 18.68 11.54
CA LEU A 40 7.67 18.13 12.03
C LEU A 40 7.61 17.96 13.56
N PHE A 41 8.46 17.10 14.12
CA PHE A 41 8.53 16.87 15.57
C PHE A 41 8.84 18.12 16.39
N ASN A 42 9.55 19.08 15.80
CA ASN A 42 9.82 20.38 16.42
C ASN A 42 8.62 21.36 16.36
N GLY A 43 7.46 20.90 15.91
CA GLY A 43 6.23 21.70 15.81
C GLY A 43 6.15 22.59 14.55
N GLN A 44 7.19 22.66 13.72
CA GLN A 44 7.15 23.45 12.48
C GLN A 44 6.50 22.67 11.33
N MET A 45 6.12 23.37 10.26
CA MET A 45 5.70 22.71 9.01
C MET A 45 6.92 22.44 8.13
N SER A 46 6.94 21.26 7.50
CA SER A 46 7.97 20.91 6.52
C SER A 46 7.98 21.86 5.32
N HIS A 47 9.04 21.77 4.50
CA HIS A 47 8.97 22.22 3.11
C HIS A 47 8.01 21.33 2.30
N GLU A 48 7.68 21.76 1.09
CA GLU A 48 6.89 20.95 0.17
C GLU A 48 7.61 19.63 -0.16
N VAL A 49 6.87 18.53 -0.06
CA VAL A 49 7.30 17.19 -0.40
C VAL A 49 6.52 16.73 -1.62
N ARG A 50 7.23 16.17 -2.60
CA ARG A 50 6.66 15.56 -3.81
C ARG A 50 6.77 14.03 -3.73
N ARG A 51 5.68 13.31 -3.96
CA ARG A 51 5.65 11.83 -3.96
C ARG A 51 4.74 11.31 -5.06
N GLU A 52 5.24 10.36 -5.84
CA GLU A 52 4.43 9.57 -6.75
C GLU A 52 3.82 8.40 -5.99
N ILE A 53 2.51 8.21 -6.12
CA ILE A 53 1.74 7.18 -5.45
C ILE A 53 1.12 6.30 -6.53
N PHE A 54 1.54 5.04 -6.57
CA PHE A 54 0.97 4.02 -7.44
C PHE A 54 -0.24 3.40 -6.76
N GLU A 55 -1.42 3.72 -7.26
CA GLU A 55 -2.70 3.28 -6.72
C GLU A 55 -3.18 2.04 -7.47
N ARG A 56 -3.28 0.93 -6.73
CA ARG A 56 -3.67 -0.39 -7.24
C ARG A 56 -4.98 -0.93 -6.66
N GLY A 57 -5.67 -0.13 -5.84
CA GLY A 57 -6.86 -0.55 -5.11
C GLY A 57 -6.55 -1.41 -3.87
N HIS A 58 -7.60 -2.00 -3.32
CA HIS A 58 -7.51 -2.90 -2.17
C HIS A 58 -7.39 -4.36 -2.64
N ALA A 59 -6.77 -5.20 -1.81
CA ALA A 59 -6.64 -6.63 -2.06
C ALA A 59 -6.87 -7.40 -0.76
N ALA A 60 -7.31 -8.65 -0.89
CA ALA A 60 -7.44 -9.59 0.20
C ALA A 60 -6.66 -10.88 -0.08
N VAL A 61 -6.31 -11.60 0.98
CA VAL A 61 -5.59 -12.87 0.92
C VAL A 61 -6.31 -13.89 1.81
N LEU A 62 -6.42 -15.12 1.32
CA LEU A 62 -6.94 -16.28 2.02
C LEU A 62 -5.85 -17.35 2.10
N LEU A 63 -5.62 -17.88 3.30
CA LEU A 63 -4.81 -19.06 3.52
C LEU A 63 -5.73 -20.21 3.98
N PRO A 64 -6.19 -21.08 3.07
CA PRO A 64 -6.98 -22.25 3.45
C PRO A 64 -6.10 -23.24 4.22
N PHE A 65 -6.60 -23.72 5.35
CA PHE A 65 -5.92 -24.68 6.21
C PHE A 65 -6.84 -25.89 6.45
N ASP A 66 -6.27 -27.10 6.29
CA ASP A 66 -6.91 -28.35 6.68
C ASP A 66 -6.35 -28.82 8.04
N PRO A 67 -7.13 -28.72 9.14
CA PRO A 67 -6.65 -29.10 10.47
C PRO A 67 -6.47 -30.60 10.68
N VAL A 68 -7.04 -31.45 9.82
CA VAL A 68 -6.87 -32.91 9.92
C VAL A 68 -5.55 -33.34 9.32
N ARG A 69 -5.13 -32.67 8.24
CA ARG A 69 -3.88 -32.97 7.51
C ARG A 69 -2.70 -32.13 7.98
N ASP A 70 -2.95 -31.06 8.71
CA ASP A 70 -1.94 -30.05 9.08
C ASP A 70 -1.27 -29.43 7.84
N GLU A 71 -2.09 -29.12 6.83
CA GLU A 71 -1.64 -28.65 5.52
C GLU A 71 -2.34 -27.35 5.13
N VAL A 72 -1.67 -26.55 4.30
CA VAL A 72 -2.24 -25.35 3.69
C VAL A 72 -2.37 -25.52 2.18
N VAL A 73 -3.37 -24.87 1.60
CA VAL A 73 -3.56 -24.85 0.14
C VAL A 73 -2.95 -23.58 -0.43
N LEU A 74 -2.06 -23.77 -1.40
CA LEU A 74 -1.46 -22.71 -2.21
C LEU A 74 -1.85 -22.91 -3.69
N ILE A 75 -1.64 -21.87 -4.50
CA ILE A 75 -1.82 -21.92 -5.95
C ILE A 75 -0.50 -21.60 -6.64
N GLU A 76 -0.24 -22.25 -7.77
CA GLU A 76 0.85 -21.87 -8.67
C GLU A 76 0.27 -21.11 -9.88
N GLN A 77 0.82 -19.94 -10.17
CA GLN A 77 0.38 -19.14 -11.31
C GLN A 77 1.53 -18.36 -11.93
N ILE A 78 1.37 -17.99 -13.20
CA ILE A 78 2.29 -17.08 -13.87
C ILE A 78 2.07 -15.65 -13.35
N ARG A 79 3.16 -15.02 -12.91
CA ARG A 79 3.24 -13.60 -12.58
C ARG A 79 4.24 -12.96 -13.52
N ILE A 80 3.74 -12.34 -14.59
CA ILE A 80 4.60 -11.70 -15.59
C ILE A 80 5.49 -10.61 -14.98
N ALA A 81 5.01 -9.94 -13.92
CA ALA A 81 5.78 -8.94 -13.18
C ALA A 81 7.00 -9.51 -12.43
N ALA A 82 7.08 -10.83 -12.24
CA ALA A 82 8.20 -11.50 -11.58
C ALA A 82 9.27 -12.00 -12.57
N TYR A 83 9.05 -11.86 -13.89
CA TYR A 83 9.91 -12.40 -14.92
C TYR A 83 11.39 -12.01 -14.77
N ASP A 84 11.66 -10.74 -14.47
CA ASP A 84 13.04 -10.23 -14.32
C ASP A 84 13.60 -10.37 -12.89
N THR A 85 12.74 -10.62 -11.89
CA THR A 85 13.11 -10.52 -10.47
C THR A 85 13.11 -11.86 -9.74
N SER A 86 12.73 -12.94 -10.40
CA SER A 86 12.59 -14.27 -9.80
C SER A 86 13.22 -15.33 -10.70
N GLU A 87 13.68 -16.45 -10.12
CA GLU A 87 14.25 -17.57 -10.88
C GLU A 87 13.26 -18.15 -11.90
N THR A 88 11.97 -18.05 -11.60
CA THR A 88 10.85 -18.43 -12.47
C THR A 88 9.71 -17.43 -12.32
N PRO A 89 8.96 -17.11 -13.40
CA PRO A 89 7.75 -16.30 -13.28
C PRO A 89 6.54 -17.11 -12.79
N TRP A 90 6.66 -18.42 -12.57
CA TRP A 90 5.64 -19.23 -11.91
C TRP A 90 5.85 -19.18 -10.40
N LEU A 91 4.94 -18.53 -9.69
CA LEU A 91 5.02 -18.34 -8.25
C LEU A 91 4.01 -19.23 -7.55
N LEU A 92 4.45 -19.82 -6.43
CA LEU A 92 3.59 -20.50 -5.47
C LEU A 92 3.10 -19.46 -4.44
N GLU A 93 1.80 -19.25 -4.37
CA GLU A 93 1.18 -18.13 -3.65
C GLU A 93 -0.03 -18.56 -2.81
N MET A 94 -0.37 -17.73 -1.82
CA MET A 94 -1.68 -17.80 -1.19
C MET A 94 -2.77 -17.37 -2.18
N VAL A 95 -4.01 -17.84 -1.96
CA VAL A 95 -5.16 -17.39 -2.76
C VAL A 95 -5.41 -15.91 -2.47
N ALA A 96 -5.41 -15.06 -3.49
CA ALA A 96 -5.54 -13.62 -3.34
C ALA A 96 -6.32 -12.97 -4.50
N GLY A 97 -6.93 -11.81 -4.25
CA GLY A 97 -7.72 -11.05 -5.22
C GLY A 97 -8.06 -9.64 -4.78
#